data_AF-A0A2G8MXV6-F1
#
_entry.id   AF-A0A2G8MXV6-F1
#
_cell.length_a   1.000
_cell.length_b   1.000
_cell.length_c   1.000
_cell.angle_alpha   90.00
_cell.angle_beta   90.00
_cell.angle_gamma   90.00
#
_symmetry.space_group_name_H-M   'P 1'
#
loop_
_entity.id
_entity.type
_entity.pdbx_description
1 polymer ?
#
loop_
_entity_poly.entity_id
_entity_poly.type
_entity_poly.pdbx_seq_one_letter_code
_entity_poly.pdbx_strand_id
1 'polypeptide(L)'
;MPFRGRWAIDHQPDELGTARYHIVLAGRCHLRLPDTSLIELNVGDILLLPHGTDHLLQSDPSVDQKNRPQVVRDGLLRVNTHRGNRSVSYFLDCC
;
A
#
# COMPACT_ATOMS: atom_id res chain seq x y z
N MET A 1 -3.01 11.16 -0.12
CA MET A 1 -3.66 11.23 1.21
C MET A 1 -2.71 10.55 2.18
N PRO A 2 -1.92 11.26 2.98
CA PRO A 2 -0.95 10.62 3.85
C PRO A 2 -1.62 9.86 4.99
N PHE A 3 -1.06 8.69 5.33
CA PHE A 3 -1.40 7.97 6.55
C PHE A 3 -0.76 8.62 7.78
N ARG A 4 -1.46 8.61 8.91
CA ARG A 4 -0.95 9.09 10.20
C ARG A 4 -1.11 8.07 11.30
N GLY A 5 -0.27 8.21 12.32
CA GLY A 5 -0.25 7.38 13.52
C GLY A 5 0.54 6.08 13.34
N ARG A 6 0.44 5.20 14.34
CA ARG A 6 0.99 3.84 14.28
C ARG A 6 -0.05 2.90 13.70
N TRP A 7 0.26 2.25 12.59
CA TRP A 7 -0.69 1.42 11.85
C TRP A 7 -0.06 0.16 11.27
N ALA A 8 -0.89 -0.88 11.09
CA ALA A 8 -0.55 -2.12 10.40
C ALA A 8 -1.79 -2.66 9.66
N ILE A 9 -1.76 -2.63 8.33
CA ILE A 9 -2.87 -3.03 7.46
C ILE A 9 -2.53 -4.34 6.77
N ASP A 10 -3.42 -5.32 6.89
CA ASP A 10 -3.36 -6.54 6.09
C ASP A 10 -4.14 -6.39 4.79
N HIS A 11 -3.55 -6.94 3.74
CA HIS A 11 -4.14 -7.01 2.42
C HIS A 11 -4.24 -8.47 2.02
N GLN A 12 -5.49 -8.90 1.79
CA GLN A 12 -5.78 -10.19 1.16
C GLN A 12 -5.46 -10.14 -0.33
N PRO A 13 -5.31 -11.29 -1.01
CA PRO A 13 -4.99 -11.35 -2.42
C PRO A 13 -6.12 -10.72 -3.23
N ASP A 14 -5.78 -10.04 -4.31
CA ASP A 14 -6.77 -9.37 -5.14
C ASP A 14 -7.47 -10.36 -6.10
N GLU A 15 -8.61 -9.94 -6.64
CA GLU A 15 -9.27 -10.66 -7.72
C GLU A 15 -8.37 -10.80 -8.95
N LEU A 16 -8.50 -11.94 -9.65
CA LEU A 16 -7.76 -12.21 -10.88
C LEU A 16 -7.93 -11.07 -11.91
N GLY A 17 -6.82 -10.60 -12.46
CA GLY A 17 -6.79 -9.48 -13.41
C GLY A 17 -6.64 -8.11 -12.75
N THR A 18 -6.55 -8.05 -11.42
CA THR A 18 -6.21 -6.83 -10.67
C THR A 18 -4.73 -6.83 -10.30
N ALA A 19 -4.13 -5.65 -10.29
CA ALA A 19 -2.79 -5.43 -9.77
C ALA A 19 -2.84 -4.24 -8.80
N ARG A 20 -2.70 -4.52 -7.49
CA ARG A 20 -2.49 -3.49 -6.48
C ARG A 20 -1.04 -3.06 -6.47
N TYR A 21 -0.85 -1.75 -6.38
CA TYR A 21 0.44 -1.14 -6.16
C TYR A 21 0.36 -0.16 -4.98
N HIS A 22 1.49 0.03 -4.31
CA HIS A 22 1.65 1.00 -3.25
C HIS A 22 2.72 2.00 -3.65
N ILE A 23 2.52 3.27 -3.31
CA ILE A 23 3.49 4.34 -3.57
C ILE A 23 3.74 5.05 -2.25
N VAL A 24 5.00 5.09 -1.81
CA VAL A 24 5.40 5.85 -0.62
C VAL A 24 5.58 7.31 -1.02
N LEU A 25 4.71 8.17 -0.53
CA LEU A 25 4.74 9.61 -0.85
C LEU A 25 5.38 10.43 0.26
N ALA A 26 5.40 9.92 1.50
CA ALA A 26 6.05 10.56 2.62
C ALA A 26 6.52 9.52 3.66
N GLY A 27 7.53 9.89 4.44
CA GLY A 27 8.05 9.03 5.49
C GLY A 27 8.62 7.71 4.96
N ARG A 28 8.29 6.62 5.66
CA ARG A 28 8.69 5.25 5.31
C ARG A 28 7.64 4.27 5.79
N CYS A 29 7.59 3.10 5.19
CA CYS A 29 6.77 1.99 5.66
C CYS A 29 7.53 0.68 5.55
N HIS A 30 6.94 -0.36 6.12
CA HIS A 30 7.52 -1.69 6.16
C HIS A 30 6.54 -2.70 5.57
N LEU A 31 7.01 -3.49 4.62
CA LEU A 31 6.28 -4.57 3.99
C LEU A 31 6.73 -5.91 4.57
N ARG A 32 5.77 -6.70 5.04
CA ARG A 32 5.98 -8.10 5.40
C ARG A 32 5.22 -8.99 4.43
N LEU A 33 5.95 -9.85 3.74
CA LEU A 33 5.41 -10.93 2.91
C LEU A 33 5.40 -12.23 3.73
N PRO A 34 4.54 -13.21 3.41
CA PRO A 34 4.44 -14.49 4.13
C PRO A 34 5.80 -15.20 4.29
N ASP A 35 6.64 -15.13 3.25
CA ASP A 35 7.87 -15.92 3.15
C ASP A 35 9.16 -15.07 3.09
N THR A 36 9.07 -13.76 3.38
CA THR A 36 10.21 -12.85 3.25
C THR A 36 10.46 -12.08 4.54
N SER A 37 11.72 -11.69 4.75
CA SER A 37 12.09 -10.69 5.73
C SER A 37 11.34 -9.38 5.50
N LEU A 38 11.23 -8.58 6.56
CA LEU A 38 10.65 -7.25 6.51
C LEU A 38 11.43 -6.36 5.52
N ILE A 39 10.72 -5.76 4.56
CA ILE A 39 11.29 -4.84 3.57
C ILE A 39 10.93 -3.41 3.98
N GLU A 40 11.93 -2.56 4.17
CA GLU A 40 11.71 -1.12 4.34
C GLU A 40 11.48 -0.46 2.98
N LEU A 41 10.46 0.37 2.88
CA LEU A 41 10.10 1.16 1.71
C LEU A 41 10.23 2.65 2.04
N ASN A 42 10.94 3.38 1.19
CA ASN A 42 11.26 4.80 1.34
C ASN A 42 10.47 5.65 0.34
N VAL A 43 10.42 6.96 0.59
CA VAL A 43 9.76 7.92 -0.32
C VAL A 43 10.23 7.73 -1.77
N GLY A 44 9.28 7.58 -2.68
CA GLY A 44 9.53 7.35 -4.10
C GLY A 44 9.53 5.88 -4.51
N ASP A 45 9.59 4.94 -3.56
CA ASP A 45 9.46 3.53 -3.86
C ASP A 45 8.04 3.20 -4.33
N ILE A 46 7.96 2.34 -5.34
CA ILE A 46 6.73 1.77 -5.87
C ILE A 46 6.80 0.27 -5.68
N LEU A 47 5.84 -0.26 -4.94
CA LEU A 47 5.67 -1.70 -4.77
C LEU A 47 4.54 -2.17 -5.68
N LEU A 48 4.83 -3.15 -6.53
CA LEU A 48 3.83 -3.87 -7.31
C LEU A 48 3.85 -5.34 -6.89
N LEU A 49 2.75 -5.82 -6.34
CA LEU A 49 2.63 -7.22 -5.91
C LEU A 49 1.83 -8.01 -6.94
N PRO A 50 2.42 -9.05 -7.56
CA PRO A 50 1.68 -9.92 -8.47
C PRO A 50 0.42 -10.46 -7.81
N HIS A 51 -0.72 -10.34 -8.50
CA HIS A 51 -2.03 -10.80 -8.02
C HIS A 51 -2.44 -10.26 -6.64
N GLY A 52 -1.84 -9.14 -6.19
CA GLY A 52 -2.09 -8.59 -4.87
C GLY A 52 -1.66 -9.50 -3.72
N THR A 53 -0.68 -10.40 -3.95
CA THR A 53 -0.15 -11.39 -2.97
C THR A 53 -0.27 -10.94 -1.52
N ASP A 54 -0.77 -11.82 -0.65
CA ASP A 54 -0.97 -11.56 0.78
C ASP A 54 0.19 -10.78 1.40
N HIS A 55 -0.10 -9.67 2.08
CA HIS A 55 0.95 -8.85 2.68
C HIS A 55 0.43 -7.98 3.82
N LEU A 56 1.35 -7.61 4.70
CA LEU A 56 1.13 -6.63 5.77
C LEU A 56 1.98 -5.40 5.47
N LEU A 57 1.34 -4.23 5.44
CA LEU A 57 2.04 -2.94 5.46
C LEU A 57 1.97 -2.35 6.87
N GLN A 58 3.08 -1.79 7.34
CA GLN A 58 3.20 -1.26 8.70
C GLN A 58 3.93 0.08 8.71
N SER A 59 3.52 1.00 9.58
CA SER A 59 4.22 2.27 9.81
C SER A 59 5.59 2.08 10.47
N ASP A 60 5.72 1.04 11.27
CA ASP A 60 6.90 0.73 12.08
C ASP A 60 6.99 -0.79 12.28
N PRO A 61 8.20 -1.38 12.28
CA PRO A 61 8.42 -2.83 12.38
C PRO A 61 7.83 -3.46 13.64
N SER A 62 7.62 -2.67 14.71
CA SER A 62 7.11 -3.13 16.00
C SER A 62 5.58 -3.08 16.13
N VAL A 63 4.84 -2.65 15.10
CA VAL A 63 3.38 -2.54 15.15
C VAL A 63 2.75 -3.86 14.70
N ASP A 64 2.64 -4.84 15.60
CA ASP A 64 2.11 -6.16 15.25
C ASP A 64 0.57 -6.23 15.29
N GLN A 65 -0.09 -5.30 15.98
CA GLN A 65 -1.54 -5.26 16.06
C GLN A 65 -2.13 -4.64 14.79
N LYS A 66 -2.95 -5.41 14.07
CA LYS A 66 -3.63 -4.95 12.86
C LYS A 66 -4.63 -3.83 13.18
N ASN A 67 -4.47 -2.70 12.52
CA ASN A 67 -5.32 -1.53 12.64
C ASN A 67 -5.21 -0.65 11.38
N ARG A 68 -6.25 0.16 11.14
CA ARG A 68 -6.26 1.07 9.99
C ARG A 68 -5.56 2.39 10.29
N PRO A 69 -4.86 2.99 9.32
CA PRO A 69 -4.28 4.32 9.45
C PRO A 69 -5.38 5.37 9.53
N GLN A 70 -5.06 6.49 10.17
CA GLN A 70 -5.84 7.69 9.97
C GLN A 70 -5.49 8.27 8.60
N VAL A 71 -6.47 8.34 7.71
CA VAL A 71 -6.31 8.93 6.37
C VAL A 71 -6.55 10.43 6.47
N VAL A 72 -5.51 11.23 6.20
CA VAL A 72 -5.64 12.68 6.11
C VAL A 72 -5.81 13.09 4.65
N ARG A 73 -6.84 13.88 4.36
CA ARG A 73 -7.19 14.32 3.00
C ARG A 73 -6.58 15.68 2.64
N ASP A 74 -5.41 15.97 3.19
CA ASP A 74 -4.64 17.16 2.86
C ASP A 74 -3.69 16.83 1.71
N GLY A 75 -3.90 17.46 0.55
CA GLY A 75 -3.18 17.19 -0.69
C GLY A 75 -3.91 16.23 -1.64
N LEU A 76 -3.93 16.61 -2.92
CA LEU A 76 -4.56 15.84 -3.99
C LEU A 76 -3.47 15.12 -4.80
N LEU A 77 -3.42 13.79 -4.74
CA LEU A 77 -2.71 13.03 -5.77
C LEU A 77 -3.63 12.94 -6.99
N ARG A 78 -3.22 13.55 -8.10
CA ARG A 78 -3.92 13.37 -9.38
C ARG A 78 -3.60 12.00 -9.93
N VAL A 79 -4.62 11.14 -10.01
CA VAL A 79 -4.52 9.83 -10.64
C VAL A 79 -5.01 9.97 -12.09
N ASN A 80 -4.07 9.91 -13.04
CA ASN A 80 -4.41 9.84 -14.46
C ASN A 80 -4.62 8.39 -14.84
N THR A 81 -5.83 8.04 -15.27
CA THR A 81 -6.16 6.66 -15.67
C THR A 81 -6.25 6.59 -17.19
N HIS A 82 -5.48 5.67 -17.79
CA HIS A 82 -5.66 5.29 -19.19
C HIS A 82 -6.55 4.05 -19.21
N ARG A 83 -7.85 4.23 -19.46
CA ARG A 83 -8.78 3.10 -19.59
C ARG A 83 -8.73 2.56 -21.02
N GLY A 84 -8.25 1.33 -21.18
CA GLY A 84 -8.67 0.48 -22.29
C GLY A 84 -10.07 -0.10 -22.05
N ASN A 85 -10.51 -1.06 -22.87
CA ASN A 85 -11.83 -1.72 -22.77
C ASN A 85 -12.03 -2.61 -21.51
N ARG A 86 -11.23 -2.42 -20.46
CA ARG A 86 -11.27 -3.18 -19.20
C ARG A 86 -11.16 -2.23 -18.01
N SER A 87 -12.00 -2.46 -17.00
CA SER A 87 -11.96 -1.75 -15.72
C SER A 87 -10.70 -2.13 -14.94
N VAL A 88 -9.83 -1.17 -14.68
CA VAL A 88 -8.71 -1.30 -13.73
C VAL A 88 -9.14 -0.60 -12.45
N SER A 89 -9.21 -1.35 -11.35
CA SER A 89 -9.40 -0.80 -10.01
C SER A 89 -8.04 -0.40 -9.45
N TYR A 90 -7.91 0.86 -9.06
CA TYR A 90 -6.68 1.41 -8.47
C TYR A 90 -6.89 1.54 -6.97
N PHE A 91 -6.06 0.85 -6.20
CA PHE A 91 -5.96 1.06 -4.75
C PHE A 91 -4.68 1.83 -4.53
N LEU A 92 -4.81 3.06 -4.03
CA LEU A 92 -3.67 3.89 -3.67
C LEU A 92 -3.68 4.02 -2.15
N ASP A 93 -2.86 3.20 -1.52
CA ASP A 93 -2.57 3.33 -0.11
C ASP A 93 -1.21 4.04 0.00
N CYS A 94 -1.27 5.32 0.41
CA CYS A 94 -0.07 6.15 0.56
C CYS A 94 0.39 6.08 2.02
N CYS A 95 1.57 5.49 2.19
CA CYS A 95 2.40 5.81 3.35
C CYS A 95 2.94 7.23 3.19
#